data_AF-A0A174ZMN2-F1
#
_entry.id   AF-A0A174ZMN2-F1
#
_cell.length_a   1.000
_cell.length_b   1.000
_cell.length_c   1.000
_cell.angle_alpha   90.00
_cell.angle_beta   90.00
_cell.angle_gamma   90.00
#
_symmetry.space_group_name_H-M   'P 1'
#
loop_
_entity.id
_entity.type
_entity.pdbx_description
1 polymer ?
#
loop_
_entity_poly.entity_id
_entity_poly.type
_entity_poly.pdbx_seq_one_letter_code
_entity_poly.pdbx_strand_id
1 'polypeptide(L)'
;MNFEWIDFYTEFATKLLEFKDNREKLINKIYSIYDNIGISVPKLEKDNEITDIDPFTVFGLFNKGITNNNRILILNGIASEFQISANVPDNFDGVPVLNNLKATYNFC
;
A
#
# COMPACT_ATOMS: atom_id res chain seq x y z
N MET A 1 -15.16 14.37 -11.16
CA MET A 1 -14.08 13.66 -10.46
C MET A 1 -14.45 13.64 -9.00
N ASN A 2 -14.47 12.46 -8.39
CA ASN A 2 -14.73 12.29 -6.97
C ASN A 2 -13.44 11.75 -6.33
N PHE A 3 -12.94 12.43 -5.30
CA PHE A 3 -11.62 12.16 -4.72
C PHE A 3 -11.75 11.50 -3.35
N GLU A 4 -12.58 10.46 -3.26
CA GLU A 4 -12.90 9.75 -2.01
C GLU A 4 -11.68 9.14 -1.33
N TRP A 5 -10.62 8.87 -2.10
CA TRP A 5 -9.37 8.33 -1.59
C TRP A 5 -8.59 9.33 -0.73
N ILE A 6 -8.85 10.65 -0.78
CA ILE A 6 -8.05 11.66 -0.09
C ILE A 6 -8.02 11.41 1.42
N ASP A 7 -9.19 11.22 2.04
CA ASP A 7 -9.28 11.06 3.50
C ASP A 7 -8.58 9.79 3.95
N PHE A 8 -8.84 8.68 3.25
CA PHE A 8 -8.19 7.39 3.52
C PHE A 8 -6.66 7.48 3.38
N TYR A 9 -6.17 8.07 2.29
CA TYR A 9 -4.73 8.12 2.00
C TYR A 9 -4.02 9.04 2.98
N THR A 10 -4.68 10.12 3.40
CA THR A 10 -4.15 11.06 4.40
C THR A 10 -4.04 10.42 5.78
N GLU A 11 -5.08 9.71 6.21
CA GLU A 11 -5.06 8.99 7.49
C GLU A 11 -4.01 7.87 7.46
N PHE A 12 -3.97 7.08 6.38
CA PHE A 12 -2.98 6.02 6.22
C PHE A 12 -1.55 6.55 6.22
N ALA A 13 -1.29 7.62 5.47
CA ALA A 13 0.00 8.31 5.45
C ALA A 13 0.44 8.76 6.85
N THR A 14 -0.51 9.25 7.66
CA THR A 14 -0.24 9.67 9.04
C THR A 14 0.14 8.47 9.91
N LYS A 15 -0.56 7.33 9.78
CA LYS A 15 -0.22 6.08 10.50
C LYS A 15 1.15 5.53 10.12
N LEU A 16 1.54 5.65 8.86
CA LEU A 16 2.84 5.18 8.36
C LEU A 16 4.03 5.90 9.01
N LEU A 17 3.85 7.14 9.50
CA LEU A 17 4.91 7.89 10.20
C LEU A 17 5.40 7.19 11.46
N GLU A 18 4.55 6.38 12.11
CA GLU A 18 4.93 5.60 13.30
C GLU A 18 5.99 4.52 13.00
N PHE A 19 6.19 4.19 11.72
CA PHE A 19 7.08 3.12 11.28
C PHE A 19 8.39 3.61 10.66
N LYS A 20 8.63 4.93 10.65
CA LYS A 20 9.85 5.52 10.06
C LYS A 20 11.14 4.90 10.64
N ASP A 21 11.13 4.58 11.93
CA ASP A 21 12.25 4.00 12.68
C ASP A 21 12.06 2.49 12.96
N ASN A 22 10.96 1.89 12.50
CA ASN A 22 10.65 0.48 12.72
C ASN A 22 10.02 -0.16 11.47
N ARG A 23 10.86 -0.31 10.44
CA ARG A 23 10.47 -0.83 9.13
C ARG A 23 10.17 -2.33 9.15
N GLU A 24 10.82 -3.10 10.02
CA GLU A 24 10.53 -4.53 10.20
C GLU A 24 9.07 -4.74 10.66
N LYS A 25 8.60 -3.96 11.62
CA LYS A 25 7.20 -4.02 12.07
C LYS A 25 6.22 -3.67 10.95
N LEU A 26 6.58 -2.71 10.10
CA LEU A 26 5.79 -2.36 8.92
C LEU A 26 5.71 -3.52 7.92
N ILE A 27 6.85 -4.14 7.63
CA ILE A 27 6.94 -5.31 6.74
C ILE A 27 6.06 -6.44 7.27
N ASN A 28 6.14 -6.76 8.57
CA ASN A 28 5.31 -7.81 9.18
C ASN A 28 3.82 -7.52 9.06
N LYS A 29 3.40 -6.26 9.24
CA LYS A 29 1.99 -5.85 9.01
C LYS A 29 1.57 -6.03 7.56
N ILE A 30 2.43 -5.66 6.60
CA ILE A 30 2.16 -5.83 5.17
C ILE A 30 1.96 -7.31 4.85
N TYR A 31 2.88 -8.19 5.26
CA TYR A 31 2.72 -9.63 5.04
C TYR A 31 1.43 -10.16 5.68
N SER A 32 1.11 -9.75 6.91
CA SER A 32 -0.13 -10.16 7.57
C SER A 32 -1.39 -9.72 6.79
N ILE A 33 -1.41 -8.52 6.22
CA ILE A 33 -2.53 -8.05 5.38
C ILE A 33 -2.70 -8.95 4.16
N TYR A 34 -1.62 -9.21 3.43
CA TYR A 34 -1.64 -9.98 2.20
C TYR A 34 -2.01 -11.46 2.44
N ASP A 35 -1.49 -12.05 3.52
CA ASP A 35 -1.85 -13.41 3.96
C ASP A 35 -3.34 -13.51 4.31
N ASN A 36 -3.88 -12.52 5.05
CA ASN A 36 -5.28 -12.51 5.47
C ASN A 36 -6.26 -12.36 4.29
N ILE A 37 -5.89 -11.62 3.25
CA ILE A 37 -6.73 -11.44 2.05
C ILE A 37 -6.49 -12.52 0.97
N GLY A 38 -5.53 -13.42 1.18
CA GLY A 38 -5.21 -14.52 0.26
C GLY A 38 -4.57 -14.06 -1.06
N ILE A 39 -3.87 -12.92 -1.06
CA ILE A 39 -3.17 -12.38 -2.23
C ILE A 39 -1.67 -12.40 -1.95
N SER A 40 -0.85 -12.82 -2.91
CA SER A 40 0.61 -12.76 -2.76
C SER A 40 1.09 -11.31 -2.76
N VAL A 41 2.04 -11.00 -1.87
CA VAL A 41 2.70 -9.69 -1.84
C VAL A 41 3.32 -9.37 -3.21
N PRO A 42 3.06 -8.18 -3.81
CA PRO A 42 3.65 -7.78 -5.07
C PRO A 42 5.18 -7.77 -5.00
N LYS A 43 5.83 -8.25 -6.06
CA LYS A 43 7.30 -8.25 -6.14
C LYS A 43 7.81 -6.81 -6.27
N LEU A 44 8.60 -6.36 -5.30
CA LEU A 44 9.31 -5.07 -5.37
C LEU A 44 10.64 -5.20 -6.13
N GLU A 45 11.39 -6.29 -5.90
CA GLU A 45 12.71 -6.58 -6.50
C GLU A 45 12.80 -8.03 -7.05
N LYS A 46 13.96 -8.41 -7.61
CA LYS A 46 14.20 -9.73 -8.23
C LYS A 46 14.11 -10.90 -7.24
N ASP A 47 14.41 -10.65 -5.97
CA ASP A 47 14.32 -11.64 -4.90
C ASP A 47 13.00 -11.41 -4.15
N ASN A 48 12.17 -12.45 -4.06
CA ASN A 48 10.72 -12.37 -3.79
C ASN A 48 10.30 -11.83 -2.41
N GLU A 49 11.19 -11.25 -1.61
CA GLU A 49 10.96 -10.86 -0.22
C GLU A 49 11.19 -9.36 0.00
N ILE A 50 10.29 -8.72 0.74
CA ILE A 50 10.47 -7.34 1.18
C ILE A 50 11.36 -7.37 2.42
N THR A 51 12.64 -7.03 2.25
CA THR A 51 13.62 -6.96 3.34
C THR A 51 13.77 -5.56 3.92
N ASP A 52 13.48 -4.52 3.13
CA ASP A 52 13.39 -3.13 3.55
C ASP A 52 12.29 -2.41 2.75
N ILE A 53 11.64 -1.43 3.38
CA ILE A 53 10.65 -0.58 2.72
C ILE A 53 10.58 0.78 3.42
N ASP A 54 10.70 1.85 2.64
CA ASP A 54 10.34 3.18 3.12
C ASP A 54 8.81 3.24 3.37
N PRO A 55 8.33 3.82 4.48
CA PRO A 55 6.91 3.80 4.82
C PRO A 55 5.98 4.29 3.70
N PHE A 56 6.39 5.27 2.90
CA PHE A 56 5.56 5.80 1.82
C PHE A 56 5.66 4.98 0.52
N THR A 57 6.67 4.11 0.39
CA THR A 57 6.76 3.16 -0.72
C THR A 57 5.62 2.13 -0.70
N VAL A 58 4.98 1.91 0.45
CA VAL A 58 3.81 1.03 0.61
C VAL A 58 2.67 1.40 -0.34
N PHE A 59 2.48 2.68 -0.66
CA PHE A 59 1.48 3.12 -1.64
C PHE A 59 1.70 2.50 -3.03
N GLY A 60 2.95 2.18 -3.38
CA GLY A 60 3.27 1.51 -4.64
C GLY A 60 2.71 0.09 -4.74
N LEU A 61 2.52 -0.61 -3.62
CA LEU A 61 2.07 -2.01 -3.59
C LEU A 61 0.64 -2.18 -4.13
N PHE A 62 -0.20 -1.16 -3.99
CA PHE A 62 -1.59 -1.18 -4.43
C PHE A 62 -1.92 -0.14 -5.51
N ASN A 63 -0.93 0.63 -5.97
CA ASN A 63 -1.08 1.59 -7.09
C ASN A 63 -0.44 1.09 -8.40
N LYS A 64 0.18 -0.10 -8.41
CA LYS A 64 0.90 -0.64 -9.56
C LYS A 64 0.34 -1.99 -10.01
N GLY A 65 -0.12 -2.06 -11.27
CA GLY A 65 -0.38 -3.33 -11.95
C GLY A 65 -1.48 -4.21 -11.35
N ILE A 66 -2.41 -3.65 -10.57
CA ILE A 66 -3.54 -4.37 -9.96
C ILE A 66 -4.88 -3.81 -10.40
N THR A 67 -5.94 -4.62 -10.30
CA THR A 67 -7.32 -4.19 -10.55
C THR A 67 -7.86 -3.36 -9.40
N ASN A 68 -8.86 -2.52 -9.65
CA ASN A 68 -9.53 -1.77 -8.58
C ASN A 68 -10.15 -2.69 -7.52
N ASN A 69 -10.66 -3.87 -7.89
CA ASN A 69 -11.18 -4.84 -6.93
C ASN A 69 -10.08 -5.32 -5.97
N ASN A 70 -8.89 -5.66 -6.48
CA ASN A 70 -7.77 -6.05 -5.64
C ASN A 70 -7.29 -4.88 -4.77
N ARG A 71 -7.31 -3.66 -5.31
CA ARG A 71 -6.97 -2.46 -4.55
C ARG A 71 -7.92 -2.25 -3.38
N ILE A 72 -9.23 -2.36 -3.60
CA ILE A 72 -10.23 -2.27 -2.54
C ILE A 72 -10.02 -3.36 -1.49
N LEU A 73 -9.73 -4.60 -1.89
CA LEU A 73 -9.43 -5.69 -0.94
C LEU A 73 -8.20 -5.37 -0.08
N ILE A 74 -7.11 -4.89 -0.69
CA ILE A 74 -5.89 -4.48 0.03
C ILE A 74 -6.19 -3.32 0.98
N LEU A 75 -6.94 -2.31 0.53
CA LEU A 75 -7.28 -1.15 1.37
C LEU A 75 -8.19 -1.53 2.55
N ASN A 76 -9.10 -2.50 2.39
CA ASN A 76 -9.86 -3.06 3.52
C ASN A 76 -8.93 -3.76 4.53
N GLY A 77 -7.97 -4.55 4.05
CA GLY A 77 -6.97 -5.18 4.91
C GLY A 77 -6.12 -4.15 5.65
N ILE A 78 -5.66 -3.11 4.96
CA ILE A 78 -4.95 -1.97 5.56
C ILE A 78 -5.82 -1.27 6.60
N ALA A 79 -7.09 -1.02 6.31
CA ALA A 79 -7.99 -0.35 7.24
C ALA A 79 -8.12 -1.13 8.56
N SER A 80 -8.27 -2.46 8.47
CA SER A 80 -8.31 -3.33 9.63
C SER A 80 -6.98 -3.36 10.38
N GLU A 81 -5.84 -3.52 9.69
CA GLU A 81 -4.54 -3.72 10.32
C GLU A 81 -3.94 -2.42 10.93
N PHE A 82 -4.27 -1.26 10.34
CA PHE A 82 -3.81 0.06 10.77
C PHE A 82 -4.88 0.85 11.54
N GLN A 83 -6.08 0.27 11.73
CA GLN A 83 -7.20 0.89 12.44
C GLN A 83 -7.57 2.25 11.83
N ILE A 84 -7.72 2.27 10.50
CA ILE A 84 -8.13 3.47 9.75
C ILE A 84 -9.64 3.66 9.93
N SER A 85 -10.03 4.88 10.26
CA SER A 85 -11.44 5.25 10.47
C SER A 85 -12.10 5.77 9.19
N ALA A 86 -11.33 6.38 8.29
CA ALA A 86 -11.81 6.82 6.99
C ALA A 86 -12.36 5.65 6.15
N ASN A 87 -13.39 5.93 5.36
CA ASN A 87 -14.02 4.94 4.49
C ASN A 87 -13.04 4.46 3.41
N VAL A 88 -13.09 3.16 3.10
CA VAL A 88 -12.35 2.62 1.95
C VAL A 88 -12.98 3.17 0.67
N PRO A 89 -12.22 3.84 -0.21
CA PRO A 89 -12.75 4.41 -1.45
C PRO A 89 -13.14 3.31 -2.44
N ASP A 90 -14.21 3.53 -3.20
CA ASP A 90 -14.59 2.68 -4.34
C ASP A 90 -14.12 3.25 -5.68
N ASN A 91 -13.78 4.54 -5.70
CA ASN A 91 -13.24 5.27 -6.85
C ASN A 91 -11.82 5.80 -6.57
N PHE A 92 -10.97 5.72 -7.61
CA PHE A 92 -9.56 6.11 -7.56
C PHE A 92 -9.19 7.16 -8.63
N ASP A 93 -10.18 7.88 -9.15
CA ASP A 93 -9.96 8.98 -10.09
C ASP A 93 -8.91 9.97 -9.57
N GLY A 94 -7.96 10.31 -10.44
CA GLY A 94 -6.88 11.24 -10.12
C GLY A 94 -5.74 10.66 -9.29
N VAL A 95 -5.82 9.41 -8.82
CA VAL A 95 -4.63 8.76 -8.23
C VAL A 95 -3.70 8.32 -9.36
N PRO A 96 -2.43 8.77 -9.38
CA PRO A 96 -1.47 8.29 -10.36
C PRO A 96 -1.26 6.79 -10.20
N VAL A 97 -1.49 6.03 -11.27
CA VAL A 97 -1.08 4.63 -11.35
C VAL A 97 0.35 4.56 -11.87
N LEU A 98 1.21 3.79 -11.20
CA LEU A 98 2.59 3.63 -11.63
C LEU A 98 2.62 2.95 -13.00
N ASN A 99 3.22 3.62 -13.98
CA ASN A 99 3.39 3.05 -15.32
C ASN A 99 4.31 1.83 -15.24
N ASN A 100 3.94 0.72 -15.87
CA ASN A 100 4.66 -0.56 -15.78
C ASN A 100 6.02 -0.55 -16.52
N LEU A 101 6.37 0.55 -17.18
CA LEU A 101 7.65 0.72 -17.87
C LEU A 101 8.73 1.18 -16.86
N LYS A 102 9.49 0.22 -16.31
CA LYS A 102 10.74 0.43 -15.53
C LYS A 102 10.64 1.33 -14.29
N ALA A 103 9.77 1.01 -13.34
CA ALA A 103 9.86 1.57 -11.99
C ALA A 103 10.79 0.72 -11.10
N THR A 104 12.08 1.04 -11.08
CA THR A 104 13.04 0.65 -10.03
C THR A 104 13.12 1.76 -8.99
N TYR A 105 12.97 1.43 -7.71
CA TYR A 105 13.15 2.38 -6.61
C TYR A 105 14.66 2.66 -6.46
N ASN A 106 15.11 3.83 -6.91
CA ASN A 106 16.47 4.26 -6.63
C ASN A 106 16.45 5.04 -5.31
N PHE A 107 16.99 4.43 -4.25
CA PHE A 107 17.31 5.14 -3.02
C PHE A 107 18.55 6.02 -3.27
N CYS A 108 18.50 7.30 -2.88
CA CYS A 108 19.67 8.17 -2.73
C CYS A 108 20.09 8.20 -1.27
#